data_AF-A0A4P6UXM5-F1
#
_entry.id   AF-A0A4P6UXM5-F1
#
_cell.length_a   1.000
_cell.length_b   1.000
_cell.length_c   1.000
_cell.angle_alpha   90.00
_cell.angle_beta   90.00
_cell.angle_gamma   90.00
#
_symmetry.space_group_name_H-M   'P 1'
#
loop_
_entity.id
_entity.type
_entity.pdbx_description
1 polymer ?
#
loop_
_entity_poly.entity_id
_entity_poly.type
_entity_poly.pdbx_seq_one_letter_code
_entity_poly.pdbx_strand_id
1 'polypeptide(L)'
;MWKTVDSSLAFTTPKKSAYGELDIMIDAGKNLYFDQVVAGNFFRHYQFPKEKINSVSWHGYYEKINERFLNTPIIHFKNRHNKIAREWHLGSINHEEPFAFPICSVYLPQQMDLSHLHPSKYEKHRKINYFIKDIDDDKRIDIFITPKGVSAKKVLKSSIGFIYKLIDIDSFNDELGILHFLSEDKDNNLEIVNDDSGHEMIIRTVNNQSSSSRFSCLEESFSLLIHDPNEVYKRLVNRYIIEVDQGINVLSEQGLLSKAEILKEKFEKEIK
;
A
#
# COMPACT_ATOMS: atom_id res chain seq x y z
N MET A 1 26.65 47.35 -17.92
CA MET A 1 26.12 47.09 -16.58
C MET A 1 25.20 45.88 -16.68
N TRP A 2 25.73 44.69 -16.37
CA TRP A 2 24.97 43.44 -16.34
C TRP A 2 25.27 42.80 -14.98
N LYS A 3 24.23 42.69 -14.15
CA LYS A 3 24.31 42.03 -12.84
C LYS A 3 24.21 40.53 -13.07
N THR A 4 25.30 39.82 -12.80
CA THR A 4 25.27 38.38 -12.52
C THR A 4 24.54 38.18 -11.20
N VAL A 5 23.39 37.50 -11.23
CA VAL A 5 22.73 37.03 -10.01
C VAL A 5 23.31 35.67 -9.71
N ASP A 6 24.12 35.64 -8.66
CA ASP A 6 24.58 34.42 -8.01
C ASP A 6 23.38 33.80 -7.29
N SER A 7 22.79 32.75 -7.87
CA SER A 7 21.84 31.90 -7.17
C SER A 7 22.57 30.62 -6.79
N SER A 8 23.30 30.66 -5.68
CA SER A 8 23.67 29.46 -4.95
C SER A 8 22.38 28.70 -4.65
N LEU A 9 22.10 27.68 -5.45
CA LEU A 9 21.10 26.66 -5.15
C LEU A 9 21.54 25.99 -3.86
N ALA A 10 21.02 26.47 -2.74
CA ALA A 10 21.11 25.78 -1.47
C ALA A 10 20.34 24.47 -1.62
N PHE A 11 21.06 23.40 -1.95
CA PHE A 11 20.56 22.06 -1.77
C PHE A 11 20.45 21.84 -0.26
N THR A 12 19.26 22.04 0.31
CA THR A 12 18.97 21.55 1.66
C THR A 12 19.10 20.03 1.61
N THR A 13 20.17 19.50 2.19
CA THR A 13 20.29 18.08 2.45
C THR A 13 19.08 17.67 3.31
N PRO A 14 18.32 16.63 2.96
CA PRO A 14 17.22 16.16 3.80
C PRO A 14 17.76 15.91 5.21
N LYS A 15 17.11 16.52 6.21
CA LYS A 15 17.44 16.31 7.62
C LYS A 15 17.18 14.84 7.94
N LYS A 16 18.25 14.05 8.03
CA LYS A 16 18.29 12.64 8.44
C LYS A 16 17.30 12.36 9.58
N SER A 17 16.08 11.95 9.27
CA SER A 17 15.16 11.39 10.26
C SER A 17 15.26 9.87 10.21
N ALA A 18 15.63 9.28 11.35
CA ALA A 18 15.60 7.83 11.50
C ALA A 18 14.16 7.28 11.35
N TYR A 19 13.12 8.06 11.65
CA TYR A 19 11.77 7.52 11.86
C TYR A 19 10.83 7.58 10.63
N GLY A 20 11.34 7.93 9.45
CA GLY A 20 10.57 7.92 8.20
C GLY A 20 10.55 9.27 7.49
N GLU A 21 10.92 9.27 6.22
CA GLU A 21 11.05 10.47 5.35
C GLU A 21 10.20 10.34 4.07
N LEU A 22 9.25 9.40 4.03
CA LEU A 22 8.49 9.12 2.81
C LEU A 22 7.18 9.91 2.81
N ASP A 23 6.99 10.70 1.76
CA ASP A 23 5.71 11.28 1.39
C ASP A 23 5.22 10.59 0.12
N ILE A 24 3.95 10.23 0.08
CA ILE A 24 3.35 9.50 -1.03
C ILE A 24 2.22 10.32 -1.60
N MET A 25 2.15 10.39 -2.93
CA MET A 25 1.06 11.05 -3.63
C MET A 25 0.47 10.10 -4.65
N ILE A 26 -0.84 9.92 -4.57
CA ILE A 26 -1.64 9.09 -5.46
C ILE A 26 -2.60 10.03 -6.19
N ASP A 27 -2.59 9.99 -7.52
CA ASP A 27 -3.43 10.85 -8.37
C ASP A 27 -4.18 9.97 -9.37
N ALA A 28 -5.49 10.20 -9.49
CA ALA A 28 -6.39 9.51 -10.42
C ALA A 28 -6.04 9.76 -11.89
N GLY A 29 -5.31 10.85 -12.18
CA GLY A 29 -5.08 11.34 -13.52
C GLY A 29 -5.97 12.54 -13.85
N LYS A 30 -5.59 13.25 -14.91
CA LYS A 30 -6.25 14.50 -15.28
C LYS A 30 -7.72 14.23 -15.66
N ASN A 31 -8.63 14.94 -14.99
CA ASN A 31 -10.08 14.85 -15.17
C ASN A 31 -10.73 13.54 -14.72
N LEU A 32 -9.99 12.67 -14.02
CA LEU A 32 -10.54 11.50 -13.35
C LEU A 32 -10.78 11.79 -11.87
N TYR A 33 -11.76 11.09 -11.31
CA TYR A 33 -12.03 11.01 -9.88
C TYR A 33 -12.16 9.54 -9.51
N PHE A 34 -11.77 9.20 -8.29
CA PHE A 34 -12.10 7.89 -7.75
C PHE A 34 -13.59 7.82 -7.49
N ASP A 35 -14.23 6.71 -7.89
CA ASP A 35 -15.63 6.44 -7.61
C ASP A 35 -15.83 6.30 -6.10
N GLN A 36 -14.91 5.59 -5.44
CA GLN A 36 -14.85 5.48 -3.99
C GLN A 36 -13.42 5.58 -3.47
N VAL A 37 -13.26 6.24 -2.33
CA VAL A 37 -12.01 6.24 -1.56
C VAL A 37 -12.31 5.77 -0.14
N VAL A 38 -11.58 4.75 0.31
CA VAL A 38 -11.66 4.22 1.68
C VAL A 38 -10.33 4.39 2.36
N ALA A 39 -10.33 4.85 3.61
CA ALA A 39 -9.11 5.12 4.35
C ALA A 39 -9.04 4.36 5.69
N GLY A 40 -7.97 3.57 5.83
CA GLY A 40 -7.48 2.97 7.08
C GLY A 40 -8.47 2.06 7.81
N ASN A 41 -8.13 1.73 9.06
CA ASN A 41 -8.98 1.01 10.02
C ASN A 41 -10.25 1.78 10.43
N PHE A 42 -10.46 2.99 9.90
CA PHE A 42 -11.50 3.91 10.36
C PHE A 42 -12.75 3.92 9.47
N PHE A 43 -12.83 3.00 8.50
CA PHE A 43 -13.96 2.83 7.56
C PHE A 43 -14.60 4.15 7.14
N ARG A 44 -13.79 5.16 6.83
CA ARG A 44 -14.33 6.38 6.23
C ARG A 44 -14.40 6.14 4.73
N HIS A 45 -15.62 6.05 4.25
CA HIS A 45 -15.93 5.94 2.82
C HIS A 45 -16.23 7.35 2.30
N TYR A 46 -15.55 7.71 1.22
CA TYR A 46 -15.82 8.89 0.42
C TYR A 46 -16.34 8.39 -0.93
N GLN A 47 -17.48 8.91 -1.37
CA GLN A 47 -18.17 8.41 -2.55
C GLN A 47 -18.47 9.54 -3.54
N PHE A 48 -18.10 9.33 -4.80
CA PHE A 48 -18.53 10.17 -5.89
C PHE A 48 -20.05 10.03 -6.11
N PRO A 49 -20.79 11.11 -6.47
CA PRO A 49 -20.34 12.47 -6.76
C PRO A 49 -20.28 13.41 -5.54
N LYS A 50 -20.62 12.92 -4.34
CA LYS A 50 -20.69 13.74 -3.12
C LYS A 50 -19.31 14.27 -2.74
N GLU A 51 -18.33 13.38 -2.67
CA GLU A 51 -16.94 13.72 -2.45
C GLU A 51 -16.10 13.48 -3.70
N LYS A 52 -15.79 14.57 -4.41
CA LYS A 52 -14.95 14.52 -5.61
C LYS A 52 -13.48 14.44 -5.23
N ILE A 53 -12.95 13.25 -5.00
CA ILE A 53 -11.54 13.03 -4.69
C ILE A 53 -10.81 12.56 -5.95
N ASN A 54 -9.77 13.28 -6.34
CA ASN A 54 -8.90 12.89 -7.46
C ASN A 54 -7.44 12.67 -7.02
N SER A 55 -7.09 13.06 -5.79
CA SER A 55 -5.74 12.87 -5.29
C SER A 55 -5.73 12.68 -3.79
N VAL A 56 -4.81 11.84 -3.35
CA VAL A 56 -4.52 11.57 -1.94
C VAL A 56 -3.03 11.83 -1.72
N SER A 57 -2.68 12.55 -0.66
CA SER A 57 -1.29 12.64 -0.21
C SER A 57 -1.16 12.12 1.21
N TRP A 58 -0.23 11.20 1.39
CA TRP A 58 0.15 10.61 2.67
C TRP A 58 1.48 11.22 3.09
N HIS A 59 1.53 11.80 4.29
CA HIS A 59 2.73 12.42 4.84
C HIS A 59 3.17 11.65 6.09
N GLY A 60 4.25 10.88 5.98
CA GLY A 60 4.69 9.89 6.96
C GLY A 60 5.70 10.38 8.00
N TYR A 61 5.85 11.69 8.20
CA TYR A 61 6.98 12.27 8.92
C TYR A 61 6.71 12.47 10.41
N TYR A 62 7.59 11.90 11.25
CA TYR A 62 7.74 12.23 12.67
C TYR A 62 9.00 13.07 12.92
N GLU A 63 8.84 14.16 13.67
CA GLU A 63 9.97 14.86 14.30
C GLU A 63 9.93 14.66 15.81
N LYS A 64 11.03 14.15 16.39
CA LYS A 64 11.18 13.95 17.83
C LYS A 64 12.11 15.03 18.39
N ILE A 65 11.59 15.93 19.23
CA ILE A 65 12.38 16.94 19.96
C ILE A 65 12.16 16.73 21.46
N ASN A 66 13.25 16.54 22.22
CA ASN A 66 13.21 16.29 23.67
C ASN A 66 12.16 15.22 24.05
N GLU A 67 12.21 14.09 23.34
CA GLU A 67 11.31 12.94 23.50
C GLU A 67 9.85 13.14 23.11
N ARG A 68 9.46 14.33 22.63
CA ARG A 68 8.10 14.62 22.14
C ARG A 68 8.01 14.52 20.62
N PHE A 69 6.96 13.88 20.13
CA PHE A 69 6.61 13.88 18.71
C PHE A 69 5.90 15.19 18.36
N LEU A 70 6.45 15.95 17.41
CA LEU A 70 5.90 17.25 16.99
C LEU A 70 5.06 17.18 15.71
N ASN A 71 5.39 16.28 14.79
CA ASN A 71 4.66 16.10 13.53
C ASN A 71 3.97 14.74 13.57
N THR A 72 2.64 14.75 13.53
CA THR A 72 1.84 13.52 13.42
C THR A 72 1.56 13.27 11.93
N PRO A 73 1.79 12.04 11.44
CA PRO A 73 1.48 11.67 10.09
C PRO A 73 0.02 11.92 9.71
N ILE A 74 -0.19 12.29 8.45
CA ILE A 74 -1.50 12.73 7.98
C ILE A 74 -1.76 12.34 6.53
N ILE A 75 -3.00 11.94 6.27
CA ILE A 75 -3.52 11.69 4.93
C ILE A 75 -4.42 12.84 4.56
N HIS A 76 -4.19 13.43 3.39
CA HIS A 76 -5.01 14.47 2.81
C HIS A 76 -5.77 13.95 1.59
N PHE A 77 -7.09 14.08 1.62
CA PHE A 77 -7.99 13.80 0.50
C PHE A 77 -8.28 15.11 -0.21
N LYS A 78 -8.11 15.16 -1.53
CA LYS A 78 -8.13 16.41 -2.29
C LYS A 78 -8.97 16.30 -3.55
N ASN A 79 -9.56 17.44 -3.92
CA ASN A 79 -10.06 17.74 -5.24
C ASN A 79 -9.13 18.79 -5.87
N ARG A 80 -8.25 18.35 -6.77
CA ARG A 80 -7.18 19.15 -7.37
C ARG A 80 -6.33 19.78 -6.26
N HIS A 81 -6.41 21.10 -6.10
CA HIS A 81 -5.66 21.83 -5.07
C HIS A 81 -6.43 22.01 -3.76
N ASN A 82 -7.72 21.66 -3.73
CA ASN A 82 -8.58 21.86 -2.57
C ASN A 82 -8.57 20.64 -1.66
N LYS A 83 -8.30 20.83 -0.37
CA LYS A 83 -8.42 19.77 0.66
C LYS A 83 -9.91 19.52 0.94
N ILE A 84 -10.35 18.29 0.74
CA ILE A 84 -11.70 17.81 1.07
C ILE A 84 -11.73 17.33 2.52
N ALA A 85 -10.76 16.51 2.91
CA ALA A 85 -10.68 15.93 4.24
C ALA A 85 -9.22 15.65 4.64
N ARG A 86 -9.03 15.38 5.94
CA ARG A 86 -7.75 14.95 6.50
C ARG A 86 -7.96 13.88 7.55
N GLU A 87 -7.11 12.86 7.55
CA GLU A 87 -7.10 11.79 8.54
C GLU A 87 -5.73 11.71 9.18
N TRP A 88 -5.70 11.74 10.52
CA TRP A 88 -4.47 11.55 11.28
C TRP A 88 -4.22 10.06 11.45
N HIS A 89 -2.96 9.66 11.39
CA HIS A 89 -2.55 8.30 11.70
C HIS A 89 -1.26 8.30 12.51
N LEU A 90 -0.98 7.16 13.12
CA LEU A 90 0.22 6.95 13.93
C LEU A 90 1.32 6.21 13.15
N GLY A 91 1.04 5.79 11.91
CA GLY A 91 1.95 4.94 11.15
C GLY A 91 3.00 5.75 10.39
N SER A 92 4.24 5.30 10.41
CA SER A 92 5.30 5.76 9.51
C SER A 92 6.05 4.55 8.97
N ILE A 93 6.54 4.62 7.73
CA ILE A 93 7.46 3.59 7.21
C ILE A 93 8.81 3.80 7.91
N ASN A 94 9.02 3.10 9.02
CA ASN A 94 10.24 3.18 9.82
C ASN A 94 11.33 2.27 9.23
N HIS A 95 12.57 2.75 9.18
CA HIS A 95 13.74 1.99 8.73
C HIS A 95 14.04 0.72 9.54
N GLU A 96 13.57 0.63 10.79
CA GLU A 96 13.80 -0.52 11.67
C GLU A 96 12.88 -1.70 11.36
N GLU A 97 11.79 -1.48 10.60
CA GLU A 97 10.91 -2.57 10.25
C GLU A 97 11.54 -3.45 9.17
N PRO A 98 11.46 -4.79 9.27
CA PRO A 98 12.15 -5.67 8.33
C PRO A 98 11.36 -5.96 7.04
N PHE A 99 10.14 -5.43 6.89
CA PHE A 99 9.18 -5.87 5.87
C PHE A 99 8.55 -4.70 5.12
N ALA A 100 7.94 -4.97 3.96
CA ALA A 100 7.25 -3.95 3.18
C ALA A 100 5.84 -3.67 3.72
N PHE A 101 5.40 -2.42 3.61
CA PHE A 101 4.10 -1.98 4.09
C PHE A 101 3.15 -1.76 2.92
N PRO A 102 1.91 -2.29 2.95
CA PRO A 102 0.92 -1.86 1.99
C PRO A 102 0.59 -0.39 2.24
N ILE A 103 0.57 0.41 1.18
CA ILE A 103 0.23 1.83 1.24
C ILE A 103 -1.16 2.08 0.68
N CYS A 104 -1.45 1.46 -0.45
CA CYS A 104 -2.77 1.53 -1.04
C CYS A 104 -3.03 0.34 -1.95
N SER A 105 -4.31 0.08 -2.18
CA SER A 105 -4.82 -0.76 -3.24
C SER A 105 -5.65 0.07 -4.20
N VAL A 106 -5.33 -0.02 -5.49
CA VAL A 106 -6.11 0.61 -6.56
C VAL A 106 -6.97 -0.45 -7.20
N TYR A 107 -8.28 -0.22 -7.23
CA TYR A 107 -9.26 -1.06 -7.88
C TYR A 107 -9.52 -0.49 -9.27
N LEU A 108 -9.43 -1.36 -10.28
CA LEU A 108 -9.53 -1.01 -11.68
C LEU A 108 -10.63 -1.87 -12.31
N PRO A 109 -11.69 -1.25 -12.85
CA PRO A 109 -12.72 -1.98 -13.55
C PRO A 109 -12.19 -2.46 -14.91
N GLN A 110 -12.74 -3.57 -15.41
CA GLN A 110 -12.48 -4.09 -16.76
C GLN A 110 -12.69 -3.00 -17.82
N GLN A 111 -13.71 -2.16 -17.63
CA GLN A 111 -14.07 -1.10 -18.55
C GLN A 111 -13.89 0.26 -17.88
N MET A 112 -12.90 1.02 -18.34
CA MET A 112 -12.66 2.40 -17.91
C MET A 112 -12.50 3.30 -19.12
N ASP A 113 -13.22 4.44 -19.15
CA ASP A 113 -13.00 5.44 -20.19
C ASP A 113 -11.70 6.21 -19.91
N LEU A 114 -10.64 5.81 -20.60
CA LEU A 114 -9.33 6.45 -20.54
C LEU A 114 -9.05 7.32 -21.77
N SER A 115 -10.03 7.56 -22.63
CA SER A 115 -9.86 8.25 -23.94
C SER A 115 -9.29 9.67 -23.81
N HIS A 116 -9.52 10.31 -22.68
CA HIS A 116 -9.07 11.66 -22.35
C HIS A 116 -7.69 11.69 -21.67
N LEU A 117 -7.11 10.54 -21.33
CA LEU A 117 -5.75 10.45 -20.81
C LEU A 117 -4.75 10.45 -21.96
N HIS A 118 -3.74 11.29 -21.82
CA HIS A 118 -2.61 11.32 -22.75
C HIS A 118 -1.31 11.21 -21.95
N PRO A 119 -0.30 10.50 -22.46
CA PRO A 119 1.02 10.49 -21.86
C PRO A 119 1.49 11.92 -21.60
N SER A 120 1.90 12.19 -20.37
CA SER A 120 2.46 13.48 -20.00
C SER A 120 3.70 13.73 -20.85
N LYS A 121 3.70 14.82 -21.64
CA LYS A 121 4.89 15.30 -22.38
C LYS A 121 6.05 15.75 -21.46
N TYR A 122 5.80 15.85 -20.15
CA TYR A 122 6.81 16.21 -19.16
C TYR A 122 7.62 14.98 -18.72
N GLU A 123 8.81 14.83 -19.31
CA GLU A 123 9.89 13.99 -18.78
C GLU A 123 10.47 14.70 -17.55
N LYS A 124 9.93 14.37 -16.36
CA LYS A 124 10.71 14.63 -15.14
C LYS A 124 11.73 13.52 -15.02
N HIS A 125 12.98 13.88 -14.75
CA HIS A 125 14.01 12.94 -14.34
C HIS A 125 13.50 12.09 -13.17
N ARG A 126 13.69 10.78 -13.25
CA ARG A 126 13.29 9.75 -12.24
C ARG A 126 11.78 9.48 -12.13
N LYS A 127 11.14 9.09 -13.24
CA LYS A 127 9.83 8.43 -13.20
C LYS A 127 10.00 6.95 -13.48
N ILE A 128 9.45 6.11 -12.61
CA ILE A 128 9.26 4.69 -12.92
C ILE A 128 7.83 4.55 -13.38
N ASN A 129 7.65 4.05 -14.60
CA ASN A 129 6.33 3.79 -15.13
C ASN A 129 6.03 2.30 -14.91
N TYR A 130 4.99 2.00 -14.15
CA TYR A 130 4.40 0.67 -14.09
C TYR A 130 3.23 0.62 -15.07
N PHE A 131 3.27 -0.32 -16.00
CA PHE A 131 2.21 -0.52 -16.98
C PHE A 131 1.49 -1.82 -16.67
N ILE A 132 0.20 -1.71 -16.41
CA ILE A 132 -0.65 -2.86 -16.17
C ILE A 132 -0.93 -3.49 -17.53
N LYS A 133 -0.57 -4.76 -17.68
CA LYS A 133 -0.83 -5.54 -18.89
C LYS A 133 -2.25 -6.09 -18.84
N ASP A 134 -2.90 -6.09 -20.00
CA ASP A 134 -4.13 -6.85 -20.30
C ASP A 134 -5.25 -6.65 -19.26
N ILE A 135 -5.93 -5.49 -19.27
CA ILE A 135 -7.11 -5.23 -18.41
C ILE A 135 -8.34 -5.95 -19.02
N ASP A 136 -8.23 -7.28 -19.11
CA ASP A 136 -9.27 -8.12 -19.68
C ASP A 136 -10.36 -8.46 -18.66
N ASP A 137 -10.11 -8.21 -17.37
CA ASP A 137 -11.01 -8.39 -16.22
C ASP A 137 -10.77 -7.28 -15.19
N ASP A 138 -11.61 -7.22 -14.15
CA ASP A 138 -11.40 -6.34 -12.99
C ASP A 138 -10.11 -6.71 -12.24
N LYS A 139 -9.31 -5.70 -11.90
CA LYS A 139 -8.00 -5.87 -11.26
C LYS A 139 -7.87 -5.04 -10.01
N ARG A 140 -7.16 -5.60 -9.03
CA ARG A 140 -6.68 -4.85 -7.86
C ARG A 140 -5.16 -4.79 -7.89
N ILE A 141 -4.62 -3.59 -7.74
CA ILE A 141 -3.18 -3.33 -7.68
C ILE A 141 -2.83 -2.91 -6.26
N ASP A 142 -2.19 -3.79 -5.52
CA ASP A 142 -1.70 -3.50 -4.18
C ASP A 142 -0.26 -2.99 -4.26
N ILE A 143 0.01 -1.84 -3.67
CA ILE A 143 1.33 -1.22 -3.65
C ILE A 143 1.90 -1.33 -2.25
N PHE A 144 3.01 -2.06 -2.13
CA PHE A 144 3.79 -2.15 -0.91
C PHE A 144 5.09 -1.38 -1.06
N ILE A 145 5.55 -0.75 0.01
CA ILE A 145 6.82 0.00 0.03
C ILE A 145 7.72 -0.56 1.11
N THR A 146 8.99 -0.81 0.76
CA THR A 146 9.99 -1.23 1.73
C THR A 146 10.51 -0.05 2.56
N PRO A 147 10.92 -0.31 3.80
CA PRO A 147 11.78 0.58 4.55
C PRO A 147 13.05 0.94 3.77
N LYS A 148 13.59 2.13 4.05
CA LYS A 148 14.79 2.63 3.38
C LYS A 148 15.97 1.67 3.59
N GLY A 149 16.59 1.24 2.49
CA GLY A 149 17.72 0.31 2.52
C GLY A 149 17.34 -1.17 2.68
N VAL A 150 16.05 -1.49 2.83
CA VAL A 150 15.53 -2.86 2.80
C VAL A 150 15.16 -3.22 1.37
N SER A 151 15.77 -4.30 0.86
CA SER A 151 15.48 -4.76 -0.51
C SER A 151 14.20 -5.60 -0.56
N ALA A 152 13.29 -5.23 -1.45
CA ALA A 152 12.08 -5.95 -1.80
C ALA A 152 12.40 -7.40 -2.20
N LYS A 153 13.51 -7.63 -2.92
CA LYS A 153 13.94 -8.99 -3.28
C LYS A 153 14.27 -9.84 -2.05
N LYS A 154 14.86 -9.25 -1.01
CA LYS A 154 15.12 -9.97 0.25
C LYS A 154 13.82 -10.26 0.99
N VAL A 155 12.90 -9.28 1.05
CA VAL A 155 11.58 -9.46 1.65
C VAL A 155 10.82 -10.59 0.97
N LEU A 156 10.73 -10.59 -0.37
CA LEU A 156 10.04 -11.61 -1.15
C LEU A 156 10.64 -13.02 -1.05
N LYS A 157 11.93 -13.14 -0.68
CA LYS A 157 12.59 -14.42 -0.44
C LYS A 157 12.42 -14.95 0.99
N SER A 158 11.98 -14.10 1.92
CA SER A 158 11.67 -14.49 3.29
C SER A 158 10.33 -15.22 3.39
N SER A 159 10.02 -15.79 4.55
CA SER A 159 8.69 -16.38 4.84
C SER A 159 7.56 -15.37 4.68
N ILE A 160 7.81 -14.07 4.84
CA ILE A 160 6.80 -13.01 4.60
C ILE A 160 6.51 -12.77 3.13
N GLY A 161 7.49 -13.02 2.26
CA GLY A 161 7.24 -13.00 0.82
C GLY A 161 6.16 -13.99 0.41
N PHE A 162 6.10 -15.13 1.08
CA PHE A 162 5.05 -16.13 0.88
C PHE A 162 3.69 -15.66 1.41
N ILE A 163 3.66 -14.98 2.55
CA ILE A 163 2.44 -14.36 3.09
C ILE A 163 1.84 -13.36 2.09
N TYR A 164 2.64 -12.48 1.50
CA TYR A 164 2.14 -11.53 0.48
C TYR A 164 1.55 -12.19 -0.77
N LYS A 165 1.85 -13.46 -1.03
CA LYS A 165 1.21 -14.21 -2.11
C LYS A 165 -0.12 -14.85 -1.71
N LEU A 166 -0.37 -15.08 -0.43
CA LEU A 166 -1.55 -15.83 -0.01
C LEU A 166 -2.63 -14.97 0.63
N ILE A 167 -2.26 -13.94 1.37
CA ILE A 167 -3.24 -13.18 2.15
C ILE A 167 -3.86 -12.06 1.32
N ASP A 168 -5.16 -11.86 1.46
CA ASP A 168 -5.85 -10.70 0.93
C ASP A 168 -5.45 -9.44 1.70
N ILE A 169 -5.57 -8.27 1.05
CA ILE A 169 -5.26 -6.98 1.64
C ILE A 169 -6.16 -6.65 2.84
N ASP A 170 -7.35 -7.24 2.92
CA ASP A 170 -8.27 -7.17 4.06
C ASP A 170 -7.57 -7.52 5.37
N SER A 171 -6.66 -8.50 5.33
CA SER A 171 -5.87 -8.93 6.48
C SER A 171 -5.12 -7.77 7.12
N PHE A 172 -4.64 -6.78 6.35
CA PHE A 172 -3.87 -5.66 6.91
C PHE A 172 -4.73 -4.62 7.64
N ASN A 173 -6.06 -4.68 7.46
CA ASN A 173 -7.02 -3.71 7.99
C ASN A 173 -8.00 -4.37 8.99
N ASP A 174 -7.77 -5.62 9.36
CA ASP A 174 -8.58 -6.39 10.31
C ASP A 174 -8.07 -6.20 11.75
N GLU A 175 -8.88 -5.55 12.59
CA GLU A 175 -8.56 -5.28 14.00
C GLU A 175 -8.61 -6.53 14.88
N LEU A 176 -9.40 -7.54 14.47
CA LEU A 176 -9.49 -8.82 15.17
C LEU A 176 -8.32 -9.74 14.79
N GLY A 177 -7.47 -9.31 13.84
CA GLY A 177 -6.33 -10.08 13.39
C GLY A 177 -6.73 -11.27 12.50
N ILE A 178 -7.94 -11.29 11.95
CA ILE A 178 -8.36 -12.38 11.08
C ILE A 178 -7.55 -12.33 9.78
N LEU A 179 -7.07 -13.50 9.35
CA LEU A 179 -6.38 -13.67 8.08
C LEU A 179 -7.40 -14.01 7.02
N HIS A 180 -7.45 -13.16 6.01
CA HIS A 180 -8.23 -13.36 4.81
C HIS A 180 -7.28 -13.88 3.74
N PHE A 181 -7.62 -14.99 3.11
CA PHE A 181 -6.81 -15.59 2.06
C PHE A 181 -7.39 -15.23 0.70
N LEU A 182 -6.51 -15.01 -0.28
CA LEU A 182 -6.90 -15.01 -1.68
C LEU A 182 -7.39 -16.42 -2.04
N SER A 183 -8.44 -16.51 -2.86
CA SER A 183 -8.89 -17.83 -3.34
C SER A 183 -7.80 -18.48 -4.20
N GLU A 184 -7.70 -19.81 -4.11
CA GLU A 184 -6.65 -20.61 -4.77
C GLU A 184 -6.62 -20.41 -6.30
N ASP A 185 -7.75 -20.04 -6.91
CA ASP A 185 -7.88 -19.77 -8.36
C ASP A 185 -7.39 -18.37 -8.79
N LYS A 186 -6.88 -17.53 -7.88
CA LYS A 186 -6.44 -16.17 -8.22
C LYS A 186 -4.95 -16.15 -8.57
N ASP A 187 -4.68 -15.95 -9.85
CA ASP A 187 -3.36 -15.53 -10.29
C ASP A 187 -3.00 -14.18 -9.65
N ASN A 188 -1.92 -14.20 -8.87
CA ASN A 188 -1.31 -12.97 -8.38
C ASN A 188 0.17 -12.88 -8.77
N ASN A 189 0.52 -11.72 -9.29
CA ASN A 189 1.88 -11.44 -9.74
C ASN A 189 2.50 -10.40 -8.85
N LEU A 190 3.69 -10.70 -8.32
CA LEU A 190 4.50 -9.78 -7.53
C LEU A 190 5.67 -9.29 -8.37
N GLU A 191 5.72 -7.97 -8.56
CA GLU A 191 6.77 -7.28 -9.31
C GLU A 191 7.51 -6.32 -8.40
N ILE A 192 8.82 -6.17 -8.62
CA ILE A 192 9.64 -5.21 -7.89
C ILE A 192 9.88 -3.99 -8.77
N VAL A 193 9.64 -2.82 -8.21
CA VAL A 193 9.83 -1.54 -8.87
C VAL A 193 10.77 -0.69 -8.01
N ASN A 194 11.96 -0.38 -8.53
CA ASN A 194 13.03 0.27 -7.77
C ASN A 194 13.03 1.77 -7.95
N ASP A 195 13.01 2.53 -6.85
CA ASP A 195 13.24 3.97 -6.88
C ASP A 195 14.65 4.36 -6.43
N ASP A 196 15.11 5.51 -6.89
CA ASP A 196 16.40 6.09 -6.49
C ASP A 196 16.36 6.74 -5.10
N SER A 197 15.23 6.68 -4.38
CA SER A 197 15.04 7.28 -3.05
C SER A 197 15.55 6.37 -1.91
N GLY A 198 15.94 5.13 -2.26
CA GLY A 198 16.39 4.11 -1.32
C GLY A 198 15.25 3.25 -0.77
N HIS A 199 14.03 3.45 -1.27
CA HIS A 199 12.89 2.58 -1.04
C HIS A 199 12.68 1.68 -2.28
N GLU A 200 12.21 0.46 -2.08
CA GLU A 200 11.80 -0.42 -3.18
C GLU A 200 10.29 -0.66 -3.05
N MET A 201 9.60 -0.69 -4.19
CA MET A 201 8.17 -1.00 -4.22
C MET A 201 7.98 -2.46 -4.62
N ILE A 202 7.02 -3.12 -3.99
CA ILE A 202 6.47 -4.39 -4.45
C ILE A 202 5.05 -4.10 -4.94
N ILE A 203 4.78 -4.43 -6.18
CA ILE A 203 3.45 -4.30 -6.78
C ILE A 203 2.85 -5.69 -6.89
N ARG A 204 1.66 -5.87 -6.31
CA ARG A 204 0.87 -7.10 -6.44
C ARG A 204 -0.34 -6.82 -7.32
N THR A 205 -0.43 -7.52 -8.44
CA THR A 205 -1.64 -7.54 -9.26
C THR A 205 -2.48 -8.74 -8.86
N VAL A 206 -3.74 -8.52 -8.49
CA VAL A 206 -4.72 -9.56 -8.16
C VAL A 206 -5.83 -9.53 -9.22
N ASN A 207 -5.97 -10.64 -9.94
CA ASN A 207 -7.04 -10.84 -10.92
C ASN A 207 -8.27 -11.46 -10.26
N ASN A 208 -9.45 -11.24 -10.85
CA ASN A 208 -10.71 -11.91 -10.51
C ASN A 208 -11.09 -11.78 -9.02
N GLN A 209 -11.73 -10.66 -8.68
CA GLN A 209 -12.02 -10.30 -7.29
C GLN A 209 -13.17 -11.14 -6.71
N SER A 210 -13.19 -11.35 -5.39
CA SER A 210 -14.15 -12.27 -4.75
C SER A 210 -15.03 -11.49 -3.79
N SER A 211 -16.33 -11.69 -3.94
CA SER A 211 -17.44 -11.03 -3.25
C SER A 211 -17.50 -11.18 -1.73
N SER A 212 -16.55 -11.89 -1.09
CA SER A 212 -16.49 -12.06 0.36
C SER A 212 -15.59 -11.04 1.08
N SER A 213 -14.93 -10.14 0.35
CA SER A 213 -14.09 -9.09 0.92
C SER A 213 -14.93 -8.01 1.62
N ARG A 214 -14.40 -7.47 2.73
CA ARG A 214 -15.02 -6.33 3.43
C ARG A 214 -15.00 -5.05 2.59
N PHE A 215 -14.16 -5.03 1.56
CA PHE A 215 -14.03 -3.97 0.58
C PHE A 215 -14.63 -4.37 -0.77
N SER A 216 -15.56 -5.34 -0.79
CA SER A 216 -16.29 -5.75 -2.00
C SER A 216 -16.98 -4.58 -2.71
N CYS A 217 -17.37 -3.54 -1.96
CA CYS A 217 -17.93 -2.31 -2.51
C CYS A 217 -16.96 -1.50 -3.41
N LEU A 218 -15.66 -1.77 -3.37
CA LEU A 218 -14.64 -1.14 -4.21
C LEU A 218 -14.38 -1.92 -5.49
N GLU A 219 -14.80 -3.18 -5.53
CA GLU A 219 -14.67 -4.05 -6.71
C GLU A 219 -15.49 -3.47 -7.88
N GLU A 220 -15.10 -3.78 -9.11
CA GLU A 220 -15.79 -3.32 -10.35
C GLU A 220 -15.87 -1.78 -10.54
N SER A 221 -15.11 -1.01 -9.77
CA SER A 221 -15.11 0.46 -9.84
C SER A 221 -13.71 1.03 -9.78
N PHE A 222 -13.53 2.26 -10.29
CA PHE A 222 -12.24 2.93 -10.19
C PHE A 222 -12.07 3.52 -8.79
N SER A 223 -11.58 2.70 -7.87
CA SER A 223 -11.61 2.97 -6.43
C SER A 223 -10.24 2.86 -5.79
N LEU A 224 -10.10 3.49 -4.61
CA LEU A 224 -8.85 3.57 -3.88
C LEU A 224 -9.04 3.18 -2.42
N LEU A 225 -8.31 2.16 -1.98
CA LEU A 225 -8.15 1.82 -0.58
C LEU A 225 -6.79 2.34 -0.10
N ILE A 226 -6.79 3.19 0.93
CA ILE A 226 -5.56 3.68 1.58
C ILE A 226 -5.35 2.91 2.87
N HIS A 227 -4.16 2.36 3.05
CA HIS A 227 -3.78 1.65 4.26
C HIS A 227 -3.14 2.59 5.28
N ASP A 228 -3.38 2.32 6.55
CA ASP A 228 -2.63 2.92 7.64
C ASP A 228 -1.42 2.00 7.95
N PRO A 229 -0.17 2.47 7.79
CA PRO A 229 1.01 1.65 8.06
C PRO A 229 1.24 1.39 9.57
N ASN A 230 0.31 1.82 10.42
CA ASN A 230 0.32 1.52 11.84
C ASN A 230 0.36 0.03 12.17
N GLU A 231 1.32 -0.34 12.99
CA GLU A 231 1.41 -1.66 13.62
C GLU A 231 1.41 -2.84 12.62
N VAL A 232 1.82 -2.63 11.37
CA VAL A 232 1.80 -3.67 10.33
C VAL A 232 2.61 -4.89 10.75
N TYR A 233 3.78 -4.72 11.37
CA TYR A 233 4.52 -5.82 11.98
C TYR A 233 3.68 -6.62 12.98
N LYS A 234 3.08 -5.97 13.99
CA LYS A 234 2.23 -6.65 14.99
C LYS A 234 1.04 -7.32 14.32
N ARG A 235 0.41 -6.63 13.37
CA ARG A 235 -0.68 -7.17 12.57
C ARG A 235 -0.22 -8.35 11.74
N LEU A 236 1.02 -8.47 11.29
CA LEU A 236 1.44 -9.65 10.56
C LEU A 236 1.89 -10.77 11.49
N VAL A 237 2.77 -10.49 12.44
CA VAL A 237 3.50 -11.54 13.16
C VAL A 237 2.92 -11.89 14.53
N ASN A 238 2.11 -11.03 15.14
CA ASN A 238 1.54 -11.21 16.47
C ASN A 238 0.03 -11.51 16.39
N ARG A 239 -0.31 -12.59 15.67
CA ARG A 239 -1.69 -13.02 15.46
C ARG A 239 -1.97 -14.36 16.09
N TYR A 240 -3.16 -14.47 16.69
CA TYR A 240 -3.76 -15.75 17.00
C TYR A 240 -4.31 -16.36 15.73
N ILE A 241 -3.92 -17.60 15.46
CA ILE A 241 -4.47 -18.37 14.35
C ILE A 241 -5.53 -19.28 14.94
N ILE A 242 -6.79 -19.02 14.58
CA ILE A 242 -7.91 -19.86 14.96
C ILE A 242 -8.22 -20.77 13.78
N GLU A 243 -7.82 -22.03 13.88
CA GLU A 243 -8.32 -23.07 12.97
C GLU A 243 -9.64 -23.58 13.52
N VAL A 244 -10.72 -23.30 12.79
CA VAL A 244 -12.03 -23.88 13.07
C VAL A 244 -12.12 -25.21 12.34
N ASP A 245 -11.56 -26.25 12.94
CA ASP A 245 -11.94 -27.61 12.58
C ASP A 245 -13.34 -27.89 13.17
N GLN A 246 -14.06 -28.91 12.67
CA GLN A 246 -15.41 -29.27 13.13
C GLN A 246 -15.46 -29.83 14.57
N GLY A 247 -14.70 -29.26 15.49
CA GLY A 247 -14.56 -29.57 16.91
C GLY A 247 -13.62 -28.56 17.55
N ILE A 248 -14.16 -27.74 18.45
CA ILE A 248 -13.57 -26.53 19.00
C ILE A 248 -12.24 -26.75 19.78
N ASN A 249 -11.30 -25.83 19.51
CA ASN A 249 -10.19 -25.27 20.33
C ASN A 249 -8.76 -25.64 19.92
N VAL A 250 -8.06 -24.68 19.30
CA VAL A 250 -6.67 -24.35 19.65
C VAL A 250 -6.44 -22.83 19.47
N LEU A 251 -6.19 -22.13 20.58
CA LEU A 251 -5.47 -20.85 20.59
C LEU A 251 -3.98 -21.18 20.52
N SER A 252 -3.39 -21.28 19.32
CA SER A 252 -1.94 -21.43 19.22
C SER A 252 -1.30 -20.06 19.07
N GLU A 253 -0.33 -19.78 19.95
CA GLU A 253 0.59 -18.65 19.88
C GLU A 253 1.67 -18.90 18.79
N GLN A 254 1.26 -19.49 17.67
CA GLN A 254 2.12 -19.70 16.52
C GLN A 254 1.94 -18.50 15.60
N GLY A 255 2.84 -17.52 15.73
CA GLY A 255 2.85 -16.33 14.89
C GLY A 255 2.84 -16.70 13.40
N LEU A 256 2.35 -15.79 12.56
CA LEU A 256 2.17 -16.01 11.11
C LEU A 256 3.43 -16.52 10.40
N LEU A 257 4.62 -16.20 10.91
CA LEU A 257 5.90 -16.68 10.41
C LEU A 257 6.04 -18.19 10.49
N SER A 258 5.66 -18.82 11.60
CA SER A 258 5.74 -20.28 11.74
C SER A 258 4.72 -20.98 10.85
N LYS A 259 3.51 -20.40 10.66
CA LYS A 259 2.53 -20.94 9.70
C LYS A 259 2.96 -20.70 8.25
N ALA A 260 3.59 -19.57 7.94
CA ALA A 260 4.13 -19.30 6.61
C ALA A 260 5.24 -20.29 6.26
N GLU A 261 6.09 -20.67 7.21
CA GLU A 261 7.08 -21.74 7.05
C GLU A 261 6.41 -23.10 6.79
N ILE A 262 5.39 -23.46 7.59
CA ILE A 262 4.62 -24.71 7.40
C ILE A 262 3.89 -24.74 6.05
N LEU A 263 3.22 -23.65 5.66
CA LEU A 263 2.50 -23.55 4.40
C LEU A 263 3.48 -23.57 3.21
N LYS A 264 4.62 -22.89 3.33
CA LYS A 264 5.70 -22.96 2.34
C LYS A 264 6.20 -24.40 2.17
N GLU A 265 6.43 -25.12 3.27
CA GLU A 265 6.84 -26.53 3.22
C GLU A 265 5.79 -27.44 2.58
N LYS A 266 4.49 -27.19 2.81
CA LYS A 266 3.41 -27.93 2.15
C LYS A 266 3.36 -27.65 0.65
N PHE A 267 3.39 -26.37 0.27
CA PHE A 267 3.35 -25.95 -1.14
C PHE A 267 4.58 -26.45 -1.94
N GLU A 268 5.77 -26.44 -1.32
CA GLU A 268 7.01 -26.97 -1.95
C GLU A 268 7.00 -28.50 -2.09
N LYS A 269 6.20 -29.22 -1.30
CA LYS A 269 6.01 -30.68 -1.41
C LYS A 269 5.02 -31.07 -2.49
N GLU A 270 4.01 -30.24 -2.77
CA GLU A 270 3.00 -30.50 -3.80
C GLU A 270 3.51 -30.22 -5.24
N ILE A 271 4.60 -29.46 -5.37
CA ILE A 271 5.22 -29.12 -6.66
C ILE A 271 6.33 -30.14 -7.08
N LYS A 272 6.63 -31.14 -6.24
CA LYS A 272 7.59 -32.22 -6.54
C LYS A 272 6.89 -33.54 -6.82
#